data_AF-A0AAD7HA75-F1
#
_entry.id   AF-A0AAD7HA75-F1
#
_cell.length_a   1.000
_cell.length_b   1.000
_cell.length_c   1.000
_cell.angle_alpha   90.00
_cell.angle_beta   90.00
_cell.angle_gamma   90.00
#
_symmetry.space_group_name_H-M   'P 1'
#
loop_
_entity.id
_entity.type
_entity.pdbx_description
1 polymer ?
#
loop_
_entity_poly.entity_id
_entity_poly.type
_entity_poly.pdbx_seq_one_letter_code
_entity_poly.pdbx_strand_id
1 'polypeptide(L)'
;MEIGSPMASMYMLGDPDHHSSHKFVPFAWRSYSLFVRRFWHTDDVADEDSALLDEKVEIIASDGDILAGSAVDDYRFRPSVFEHVSLYEWVQCSEKK
;
A
#
# COMPACT_ATOMS: atom_id res chain seq x y z
N MET A 1 32.76 -3.27 8.44
CA MET A 1 31.88 -2.38 7.68
C MET A 1 32.75 -1.23 7.21
N GLU A 2 33.21 -1.28 5.96
CA GLU A 2 34.01 -0.19 5.38
C GLU A 2 33.05 0.81 4.76
N ILE A 3 32.96 1.98 5.40
CA ILE A 3 32.17 3.09 4.93
C ILE A 3 33.06 3.98 4.06
N GLY A 4 32.58 4.41 2.90
CA GLY A 4 33.34 5.29 2.03
C GLY A 4 33.66 6.62 2.72
N SER A 5 34.85 7.16 2.47
CA SER A 5 35.32 8.45 3.01
C SER A 5 34.27 9.60 2.95
N PRO A 6 33.46 9.75 1.89
CA PRO A 6 32.40 10.75 1.85
C PRO A 6 31.32 10.56 2.92
N MET A 7 30.90 9.32 3.16
CA MET A 7 29.86 8.99 4.13
C MET A 7 30.40 9.10 5.56
N ALA A 8 31.65 8.72 5.81
CA ALA A 8 32.33 8.95 7.09
C ALA A 8 32.40 10.44 7.45
N SER A 9 32.71 11.28 6.46
CA SER A 9 32.77 12.74 6.64
C SER A 9 31.40 13.30 7.00
N MET A 10 30.32 12.81 6.36
CA MET A 10 28.95 13.23 6.62
C MET A 10 28.50 12.92 8.06
N TYR A 11 28.85 11.74 8.59
CA TYR A 11 28.62 11.42 10.00
C TYR A 11 29.44 12.30 10.96
N MET A 12 30.70 12.62 10.63
CA MET A 12 31.53 13.51 11.45
C MET A 12 31.00 14.96 11.49
N LEU A 13 30.34 15.40 10.42
CA LEU A 13 29.65 16.69 10.33
C LEU A 13 28.31 16.72 11.08
N GLY A 14 27.83 15.58 11.58
CA GLY A 14 26.55 15.47 12.29
C GLY A 14 25.35 15.55 11.35
N ASP A 15 25.56 15.36 10.05
CA ASP A 15 24.46 15.39 9.09
C ASP A 15 23.58 14.14 9.27
N PRO A 16 22.25 14.29 9.32
CA PRO A 16 21.36 13.15 9.42
C PRO A 16 21.47 12.31 8.14
N ASP A 17 21.84 11.04 8.32
CA ASP A 17 21.99 10.01 7.27
C ASP A 17 20.72 9.79 6.44
N HIS A 18 19.59 10.34 6.86
CA HIS A 18 18.30 10.23 6.19
C HIS A 18 17.77 11.61 5.81
N HIS A 19 18.06 12.03 4.58
CA HIS A 19 17.34 13.12 3.93
C HIS A 19 16.01 12.60 3.36
N SER A 20 15.00 12.45 4.21
CA SER A 20 13.62 12.31 3.76
C SER A 20 12.81 13.52 4.23
N SER A 21 12.72 14.57 3.39
CA SER A 21 11.79 15.68 3.65
C SER A 21 10.33 15.23 3.64
N HIS A 22 10.05 14.08 3.00
CA HIS A 22 8.71 13.54 2.80
C HIS A 22 8.65 12.07 3.20
N LYS A 23 7.50 11.67 3.74
CA LYS A 23 7.14 10.28 3.98
C LYS A 23 6.11 9.88 2.94
N PHE A 24 6.34 8.76 2.29
CA PHE A 24 5.39 8.19 1.33
C PHE A 24 4.65 7.04 2.00
N VAL A 25 3.33 7.02 1.85
CA VAL A 25 2.51 5.90 2.31
C VAL A 25 2.24 4.99 1.11
N PRO A 26 2.51 3.68 1.19
CA PRO A 26 2.17 2.76 0.12
C PRO A 26 0.66 2.73 -0.09
N PHE A 27 0.23 3.01 -1.32
CA PHE A 27 -1.18 3.05 -1.68
C PHE A 27 -1.40 2.26 -2.97
N ALA A 28 -2.10 1.13 -2.87
CA ALA A 28 -2.40 0.25 -4.00
C ALA A 28 -3.60 0.77 -4.83
N TRP A 29 -3.53 2.04 -5.25
CA TRP A 29 -4.64 2.74 -5.90
C TRP A 29 -5.09 2.05 -7.19
N ARG A 30 -4.15 1.58 -8.01
CA ARG A 30 -4.46 0.92 -9.28
C ARG A 30 -5.31 -0.33 -9.06
N SER A 31 -4.90 -1.22 -8.15
CA SER A 31 -5.65 -2.42 -7.79
C SER A 31 -7.05 -2.09 -7.27
N TYR A 32 -7.18 -1.11 -6.37
CA TYR A 32 -8.49 -0.66 -5.88
C TYR A 32 -9.38 -0.12 -7.01
N SER A 33 -8.84 0.72 -7.89
CA SER A 33 -9.59 1.29 -9.01
C SER A 33 -10.05 0.22 -10.01
N LEU A 34 -9.22 -0.79 -10.29
CA LEU A 34 -9.57 -1.92 -11.14
C LEU A 34 -10.66 -2.77 -10.49
N PHE A 35 -10.56 -3.01 -9.17
CA PHE A 35 -11.60 -3.69 -8.39
C PHE A 35 -12.95 -2.97 -8.51
N VAL A 36 -12.99 -1.65 -8.33
CA VAL A 36 -14.24 -0.89 -8.45
C VAL A 36 -14.76 -0.88 -9.89
N ARG A 37 -13.87 -0.73 -10.88
CA ARG A 37 -14.24 -0.75 -12.31
C ARG A 37 -14.88 -2.06 -12.73
N ARG A 38 -14.47 -3.20 -12.15
CA ARG A 38 -15.07 -4.52 -12.42
C ARG A 38 -16.59 -4.56 -12.19
N PHE A 39 -17.12 -3.76 -11.27
CA PHE A 39 -18.57 -3.70 -11.01
C PHE A 39 -19.35 -2.88 -12.04
N TRP A 40 -18.70 -1.99 -12.79
CA TRP A 40 -19.36 -1.11 -13.77
C TRP A 40 -19.03 -1.46 -15.23
N HIS A 41 -17.85 -2.00 -15.52
CA HIS A 41 -17.38 -2.33 -16.86
C HIS A 41 -16.60 -3.65 -16.84
N THR A 42 -17.25 -4.75 -17.23
CA THR A 42 -16.64 -6.09 -17.27
C THR A 42 -15.78 -6.36 -18.50
N ASP A 43 -15.97 -5.60 -19.59
CA ASP A 43 -15.46 -5.99 -20.92
C ASP A 43 -14.23 -5.18 -21.39
N ASP A 44 -13.84 -4.12 -20.65
CA ASP A 44 -12.79 -3.15 -21.04
C ASP A 44 -11.50 -3.26 -20.19
N VAL A 45 -11.24 -4.42 -19.58
CA VAL A 45 -9.97 -4.62 -18.85
C VAL A 45 -8.90 -5.05 -19.84
N ALA A 46 -7.87 -4.22 -20.00
CA ALA A 46 -6.70 -4.57 -20.79
C ALA A 46 -6.04 -5.84 -20.22
N ASP A 47 -5.47 -6.67 -21.08
CA ASP A 47 -4.84 -7.95 -20.69
C ASP A 47 -3.77 -7.77 -19.59
N GLU A 48 -3.06 -6.64 -19.61
CA GLU A 48 -2.09 -6.24 -18.59
C GLU A 48 -2.71 -5.91 -17.21
N ASP A 49 -3.94 -5.41 -17.17
CA ASP A 49 -4.68 -5.13 -15.93
C ASP A 49 -5.31 -6.40 -15.35
N SER A 50 -5.49 -7.44 -16.17
CA SER A 50 -6.01 -8.74 -15.75
C SER A 50 -5.08 -9.41 -14.73
N ALA A 51 -3.76 -9.28 -14.89
CA ALA A 51 -2.78 -9.78 -13.93
C ALA A 51 -2.80 -9.04 -12.57
N LEU A 52 -3.27 -7.79 -12.53
CA LEU A 52 -3.46 -7.05 -11.28
C LEU A 52 -4.79 -7.40 -10.60
N LEU A 53 -5.78 -7.85 -11.37
CA LEU A 53 -7.01 -8.45 -10.85
C LEU A 53 -6.78 -9.87 -10.30
N ASP A 54 -5.82 -10.60 -10.86
CA ASP A 54 -5.33 -11.88 -10.36
C ASP A 54 -4.43 -11.62 -9.14
N GLU A 55 -5.08 -11.10 -8.09
CA GLU A 55 -4.42 -10.47 -6.97
C GLU A 55 -3.65 -11.51 -6.15
N LYS A 56 -2.37 -11.24 -5.90
CA LYS A 56 -1.53 -12.07 -5.02
C LYS A 56 -2.05 -11.96 -3.58
N VAL A 57 -2.87 -12.92 -3.20
CA VAL A 57 -3.43 -13.03 -1.86
C VAL A 57 -2.41 -13.60 -0.89
N GLU A 58 -2.19 -12.91 0.23
CA GLU A 58 -1.46 -13.43 1.36
C GLU A 58 -2.38 -14.31 2.19
N ILE A 59 -1.93 -15.53 2.49
CA ILE A 59 -2.72 -16.45 3.31
C ILE A 59 -2.52 -16.08 4.77
N ILE A 60 -3.57 -15.56 5.40
CA ILE A 60 -3.59 -15.18 6.81
C ILE A 60 -4.35 -16.28 7.55
N ALA A 61 -3.65 -17.06 8.38
CA ALA A 61 -4.28 -18.01 9.28
C ALA A 61 -4.61 -17.30 10.61
N SER A 62 -5.89 -17.18 10.95
CA SER A 62 -6.34 -16.60 12.21
C SER A 62 -7.30 -17.58 12.89
N ASP A 63 -6.95 -18.02 14.10
CA ASP A 63 -7.75 -18.89 14.98
C ASP A 63 -8.38 -20.14 14.33
N GLY A 64 -7.66 -20.77 13.40
CA GLY A 64 -8.08 -21.99 12.70
C GLY A 64 -8.73 -21.74 11.34
N ASP A 65 -9.07 -20.49 11.01
CA ASP A 65 -9.61 -20.09 9.72
C ASP A 65 -8.51 -19.54 8.80
N ILE A 66 -8.58 -19.92 7.53
CA ILE A 66 -7.66 -19.47 6.49
C ILE A 66 -8.34 -18.36 5.70
N LEU A 67 -7.83 -17.14 5.82
CA LEU A 67 -8.30 -15.97 5.09
C LEU A 67 -7.30 -15.64 3.98
N ALA A 68 -7.82 -15.38 2.78
CA ALA A 68 -7.05 -14.80 1.69
C ALA A 68 -7.11 -13.28 1.84
N GLY A 69 -5.99 -12.66 2.23
CA GLY A 69 -5.87 -11.22 2.41
C GLY A 69 -5.28 -10.56 1.17
N SER A 70 -5.94 -9.51 0.69
CA SER A 70 -5.50 -8.67 -0.42
C SER A 70 -5.06 -7.29 0.09
N ALA A 71 -4.17 -6.63 -0.66
CA ALA A 71 -3.82 -5.22 -0.43
C ALA A 71 -5.02 -4.26 -0.56
N VAL A 72 -6.09 -4.69 -1.23
CA VAL A 72 -7.31 -3.92 -1.44
C VAL A 72 -8.34 -4.13 -0.32
N ASP A 73 -8.19 -5.17 0.50
CA ASP A 73 -9.14 -5.51 1.56
C ASP A 73 -9.20 -4.44 2.65
N ASP A 74 -8.09 -3.75 2.93
CA ASP A 74 -8.08 -2.62 3.89
C ASP A 74 -9.03 -1.50 3.46
N TYR A 75 -9.13 -1.26 2.15
CA TYR A 75 -10.02 -0.25 1.58
C TYR A 75 -11.47 -0.77 1.55
N ARG A 76 -11.64 -2.05 1.21
CA ARG A 76 -12.94 -2.70 1.06
C ARG A 76 -13.67 -2.83 2.38
N PHE A 77 -12.96 -3.21 3.44
CA PHE A 77 -13.51 -3.45 4.76
C PHE A 77 -13.26 -2.28 5.72
N ARG A 78 -13.04 -1.08 5.17
CA ARG A 78 -12.97 0.17 5.92
C ARG A 78 -14.16 0.29 6.89
N PRO A 79 -13.94 0.64 8.17
CA PRO A 79 -15.02 0.87 9.11
C PRO A 79 -16.01 1.93 8.62
N SER A 80 -17.32 1.68 8.79
CA SER A 80 -18.40 2.60 8.35
C SER A 80 -18.31 3.99 8.97
N VAL A 81 -17.66 4.12 10.13
CA VAL A 81 -17.40 5.42 10.76
C VAL A 81 -16.60 6.34 9.84
N PHE A 82 -15.73 5.80 8.98
CA PHE A 82 -14.92 6.56 8.02
C PHE A 82 -15.54 6.64 6.63
N GLU A 83 -16.82 6.27 6.47
CA GLU A 83 -17.47 6.27 5.15
C GLU A 83 -17.51 7.68 4.52
N HIS A 84 -17.66 8.69 5.36
CA HIS A 84 -17.68 10.12 5.00
C HIS A 84 -16.30 10.68 4.61
N VAL A 85 -15.21 9.97 4.92
CA VAL A 85 -13.84 10.39 4.61
C VAL A 85 -13.47 9.88 3.21
N SER A 86 -12.73 10.66 2.43
CA SER A 86 -12.23 10.15 1.15
C SER A 86 -11.19 9.04 1.36
N LEU A 87 -11.05 8.11 0.41
CA LEU A 87 -10.04 7.05 0.52
C LEU A 87 -8.61 7.62 0.62
N TYR A 88 -8.38 8.75 -0.05
CA TYR A 88 -7.11 9.47 -0.04
C TYR A 88 -6.76 10.02 1.35
N GLU A 89 -7.70 10.69 2.02
CA GLU A 89 -7.47 11.18 3.39
C GLU A 89 -7.31 10.03 4.38
N TRP A 90 -8.08 8.95 4.19
CA TRP A 90 -7.98 7.78 5.06
C TRP A 90 -6.61 7.10 4.96
N VAL A 91 -6.09 6.89 3.73
CA VAL A 91 -4.80 6.21 3.55
C VAL A 91 -3.62 7.03 4.09
N GLN A 92 -3.72 8.36 4.09
CA GLN A 92 -2.69 9.21 4.70
C GLN A 92 -2.54 9.01 6.21
N CYS A 93 -3.63 8.61 6.88
CA CYS A 93 -3.65 8.40 8.33
C CYS A 93 -3.63 6.92 8.73
N SER A 94 -3.76 5.99 7.77
CA SER A 94 -3.74 4.56 8.06
C SER A 94 -2.31 4.08 8.28
N GLU A 95 -1.93 3.83 9.52
CA GLU A 95 -0.70 3.11 9.85
C GLU A 95 -1.02 1.64 10.14
N LYS A 96 -0.45 0.74 9.34
CA LYS A 96 -0.45 -0.70 9.66
C LYS A 96 0.56 -0.94 10.79
N LYS A 97 0.12 -1.54 11.89
CA LYS A 97 0.97 -2.00 12.98
C LYS A 97 1.43 -3.43 12.77
#